data_AF-A0A1Y4SHV7-F1
#
_entry.id   AF-A0A1Y4SHV7-F1
#
_cell.length_a   1.000
_cell.length_b   1.000
_cell.length_c   1.000
_cell.angle_alpha   90.00
_cell.angle_beta   90.00
_cell.angle_gamma   90.00
#
_symmetry.space_group_name_H-M   'P 1'
#
loop_
_entity.id
_entity.type
_entity.pdbx_description
1 polymer ?
#
loop_
_entity_poly.entity_id
_entity_poly.type
_entity_poly.pdbx_seq_one_letter_code
_entity_poly.pdbx_strand_id
1 'polypeptide(L)'
;MINRVVLVGRMTRDPELRRTNSGAAVTSFTLALNRNYNSADGQQADYINCVVWNKVAENVEKYCSKGSLVGVEGRLRSRSYDNAQGQKVYVVEVVCDSVQFLETRAARERAQQQQPQVSQDNFYDMKTVELEKDFDNSFDSFDIMEDDIQF
;
A
#
# COMPACT_ATOMS: atom_id res chain seq x y z
N MET A 1 28.83 -6.78 -17.24
CA MET A 1 27.70 -5.84 -17.46
C MET A 1 26.94 -5.67 -16.15
N ILE A 2 26.39 -4.48 -15.89
CA ILE A 2 25.75 -4.13 -14.61
C ILE A 2 24.22 -4.33 -14.72
N ASN A 3 23.63 -5.06 -13.77
CA ASN A 3 22.18 -5.18 -13.58
C ASN A 3 21.92 -5.22 -12.08
N ARG A 4 21.42 -4.10 -11.53
CA ARG A 4 21.15 -3.93 -10.10
C ARG A 4 19.83 -3.19 -9.92
N VAL A 5 19.01 -3.66 -9.00
CA VAL A 5 17.71 -3.13 -8.64
C VAL A 5 17.69 -2.96 -7.13
N VAL A 6 17.27 -1.79 -6.65
CA VAL A 6 17.07 -1.52 -5.22
C VAL A 6 15.71 -0.86 -5.07
N LEU A 7 14.80 -1.49 -4.32
CA LEU A 7 13.43 -1.00 -4.14
C LEU A 7 13.08 -1.01 -2.66
N VAL A 8 12.23 -0.07 -2.26
CA VAL A 8 11.59 -0.06 -0.95
C VAL A 8 10.09 0.07 -1.18
N GLY A 9 9.32 -0.87 -0.66
CA GLY A 9 7.88 -0.92 -0.91
C GLY A 9 7.13 -1.76 0.09
N ARG A 10 5.80 -1.73 -0.02
CA ARG A 10 4.91 -2.55 0.81
C ARG A 10 4.39 -3.75 0.05
N MET A 11 4.31 -4.90 0.70
CA MET A 11 3.71 -6.08 0.09
C MET A 11 2.21 -5.89 -0.12
N THR A 12 1.70 -6.17 -1.31
CA THR A 12 0.26 -6.02 -1.61
C THR A 12 -0.59 -7.17 -1.07
N ARG A 13 0.05 -8.32 -0.84
CA ARG A 13 -0.54 -9.58 -0.36
C ARG A 13 0.50 -10.36 0.45
N ASP A 14 0.06 -11.42 1.11
CA ASP A 14 0.96 -12.30 1.82
C ASP A 14 1.95 -12.98 0.84
N PRO A 15 3.23 -13.14 1.24
CA PRO A 15 4.23 -13.80 0.41
C PRO A 15 3.89 -15.29 0.21
N GLU A 16 4.02 -15.78 -1.01
CA GLU A 16 3.72 -17.18 -1.35
C GLU A 16 5.01 -18.01 -1.38
N LEU A 17 5.22 -18.87 -0.37
CA LEU A 17 6.33 -19.81 -0.33
C LEU A 17 5.99 -21.10 -1.08
N ARG A 18 6.87 -21.49 -1.98
CA ARG A 18 6.83 -22.75 -2.73
C ARG A 18 8.17 -23.46 -2.60
N ARG A 19 8.17 -24.78 -2.83
CA ARG A 19 9.40 -25.56 -2.99
C ARG A 19 9.48 -26.12 -4.40
N THR A 20 10.66 -26.07 -5.00
CA THR A 20 10.92 -26.71 -6.29
C THR A 20 11.01 -28.23 -6.13
N ASN A 21 10.99 -28.96 -7.24
CA ASN A 21 11.23 -30.41 -7.25
C ASN A 21 12.60 -30.80 -6.66
N SER A 22 13.57 -29.88 -6.71
CA SER A 22 14.89 -30.03 -6.09
C SER A 22 14.93 -29.67 -4.59
N GLY A 23 13.80 -29.30 -3.99
CA GLY A 23 13.67 -28.95 -2.58
C GLY A 23 14.02 -27.50 -2.23
N ALA A 24 14.46 -26.69 -3.20
CA ALA A 24 14.81 -25.30 -2.99
C ALA A 24 13.56 -24.46 -2.68
N ALA A 25 13.63 -23.65 -1.61
CA ALA A 25 12.58 -22.72 -1.23
C ALA A 25 12.56 -21.51 -2.17
N VAL A 26 11.37 -21.10 -2.60
CA VAL A 26 11.13 -19.94 -3.47
C VAL A 26 9.94 -19.18 -2.92
N THR A 27 10.12 -17.90 -2.64
CA THR A 27 9.01 -17.04 -2.20
C THR A 27 8.78 -15.96 -3.23
N SER A 28 7.53 -15.84 -3.69
CA SER A 28 7.10 -14.79 -4.61
C SER A 28 6.17 -13.80 -3.91
N PHE A 29 6.39 -12.52 -4.15
CA PHE A 29 5.57 -11.44 -3.62
C PHE A 29 5.56 -10.24 -4.57
N THR A 30 4.61 -9.34 -4.39
CA THR A 30 4.47 -8.12 -5.18
C THR A 30 4.62 -6.92 -4.28
N LEU A 31 5.51 -6.00 -4.65
CA LEU A 31 5.73 -4.74 -3.95
C LEU A 31 4.96 -3.62 -4.63
N ALA A 32 4.21 -2.86 -3.83
CA ALA A 32 3.71 -1.55 -4.18
C ALA A 32 4.80 -0.51 -3.88
N LEU A 33 5.21 0.22 -4.91
CA LEU A 33 6.16 1.32 -4.84
C LEU A 33 5.42 2.61 -5.10
N ASN A 34 5.25 3.42 -4.05
CA ASN A 34 4.57 4.70 -4.20
C ASN A 34 5.43 5.66 -5.03
N ARG A 35 4.81 6.31 -6.02
CA ARG A 35 5.43 7.38 -6.78
C ARG A 35 5.42 8.66 -5.94
N ASN A 36 6.46 9.47 -6.05
CA ASN A 36 6.55 10.76 -5.35
C ASN A 36 5.88 11.91 -6.12
N TYR A 37 5.24 11.62 -7.26
CA TYR A 37 4.52 12.57 -8.08
C TYR A 37 3.13 12.03 -8.45
N ASN A 38 2.19 12.94 -8.68
CA ASN A 38 0.87 12.60 -9.20
C ASN A 38 1.01 12.27 -10.69
N SER A 39 0.72 11.03 -11.04
CA SER A 39 0.71 10.59 -12.42
C SER A 39 -0.61 11.00 -13.09
N ALA A 40 -0.55 11.38 -14.37
CA ALA A 40 -1.73 11.86 -15.12
C ALA A 40 -2.80 10.77 -15.30
N ASP A 41 -2.40 9.50 -15.21
CA ASP A 41 -3.27 8.32 -15.22
C ASP A 41 -3.91 8.01 -13.86
N GLY A 42 -3.63 8.81 -12.82
CA GLY A 42 -4.12 8.60 -11.45
C GLY A 42 -3.45 7.43 -10.72
N GLN A 43 -2.46 6.74 -11.31
CA GLN A 43 -1.76 5.66 -10.63
C GLN A 43 -0.72 6.22 -9.65
N GLN A 44 -0.92 5.90 -8.37
CA GLN A 44 -0.06 6.36 -7.27
C GLN A 44 1.08 5.38 -6.94
N ALA A 45 1.02 4.14 -7.45
CA ALA A 45 2.03 3.12 -7.15
C ALA A 45 2.31 2.17 -8.32
N ASP A 46 3.56 1.75 -8.42
CA ASP A 46 4.00 0.67 -9.30
C ASP A 46 3.98 -0.68 -8.57
N TYR A 47 3.61 -1.74 -9.28
CA TYR A 47 3.51 -3.08 -8.74
C TYR A 47 4.57 -4.00 -9.33
N ILE A 48 5.60 -4.30 -8.54
CA ILE A 48 6.76 -5.05 -9.02
C ILE A 48 6.79 -6.44 -8.40
N ASN A 49 6.84 -7.46 -9.26
CA ASN A 49 7.00 -8.84 -8.83
C ASN A 49 8.44 -9.12 -8.42
N CYS A 50 8.59 -9.70 -7.23
CA CYS A 50 9.86 -10.07 -6.63
C CYS A 50 9.88 -11.57 -6.34
N VAL A 51 11.02 -12.20 -6.60
CA VAL A 51 11.27 -13.62 -6.34
C VAL A 51 12.55 -13.76 -5.54
N VAL A 52 12.47 -14.48 -4.44
CA VAL A 52 13.60 -14.75 -3.55
C VAL A 52 13.76 -16.25 -3.35
N TRP A 53 14.98 -16.70 -3.10
CA TRP A 53 15.35 -18.12 -3.05
C TRP A 53 15.94 -18.53 -1.69
N ASN A 54 15.94 -19.84 -1.45
CA ASN A 54 16.63 -20.50 -0.35
C ASN A 54 16.28 -19.91 1.01
N LYS A 55 17.28 -19.61 1.84
CA LYS A 55 17.05 -19.18 3.23
C LYS A 55 16.31 -17.85 3.33
N VAL A 56 16.58 -16.93 2.40
CA VAL A 56 15.91 -15.63 2.39
C VAL A 56 14.43 -15.80 2.06
N ALA A 57 14.07 -16.77 1.20
CA ALA A 57 12.67 -17.09 0.90
C ALA A 57 11.89 -17.54 2.15
N GLU A 58 12.47 -18.44 2.94
CA GLU A 58 11.87 -18.90 4.20
C GLU A 58 11.73 -17.75 5.21
N ASN A 59 12.72 -16.86 5.29
CA ASN A 59 12.66 -15.71 6.19
C ASN A 59 11.55 -14.73 5.75
N VAL A 60 11.42 -14.48 4.46
CA VAL A 60 10.39 -13.58 3.93
C VAL A 60 8.99 -14.10 4.27
N GLU A 61 8.72 -15.38 4.08
CA GLU A 61 7.41 -15.94 4.44
C GLU A 61 7.16 -15.93 5.95
N LYS A 62 8.19 -16.22 6.75
CA LYS A 62 8.06 -16.26 8.21
C LYS A 62 7.85 -14.88 8.84
N TYR A 63 8.45 -13.83 8.30
CA TYR A 63 8.52 -12.51 8.94
C TYR A 63 7.71 -11.42 8.24
N CYS A 64 7.28 -11.63 6.99
CA CYS A 64 6.46 -10.68 6.26
C CYS A 64 5.02 -11.15 6.07
N SER A 65 4.12 -10.19 5.94
CA SER A 65 2.73 -10.39 5.56
C SER A 65 2.26 -9.23 4.67
N LYS A 66 1.01 -9.27 4.22
CA LYS A 66 0.37 -8.17 3.50
C LYS A 66 0.58 -6.84 4.23
N GLY A 67 1.18 -5.89 3.52
CA GLY A 67 1.46 -4.54 4.00
C GLY A 67 2.82 -4.37 4.69
N SER A 68 3.61 -5.44 4.89
CA SER A 68 4.97 -5.33 5.42
C SER A 68 5.84 -4.42 4.54
N LEU A 69 6.53 -3.47 5.16
CA LEU A 69 7.51 -2.61 4.51
C LEU A 69 8.86 -3.33 4.42
N VAL A 70 9.35 -3.50 3.19
CA VAL A 70 10.60 -4.20 2.91
C VAL A 70 11.46 -3.43 1.92
N GLY A 71 12.77 -3.49 2.13
CA GLY A 71 13.78 -3.15 1.14
C GLY A 71 14.25 -4.40 0.42
N VAL A 72 14.39 -4.35 -0.89
CA VAL A 72 14.89 -5.45 -1.70
C VAL A 72 16.05 -4.98 -2.55
N GLU A 73 17.06 -5.83 -2.66
CA GLU A 73 18.15 -5.68 -3.62
C GLU A 73 18.21 -6.92 -4.50
N GLY A 74 18.43 -6.73 -5.80
CA GLY A 74 18.66 -7.83 -6.71
C GLY A 74 18.89 -7.39 -8.14
N ARG A 75 18.36 -8.17 -9.07
CA ARG A 75 18.53 -7.97 -10.51
C ARG A 75 17.22 -8.20 -11.27
N LEU A 76 17.02 -7.46 -12.35
CA LEU A 76 15.91 -7.72 -13.27
C LEU A 76 16.15 -9.01 -14.04
N ARG A 77 15.12 -9.84 -14.15
CA ARG A 77 15.08 -11.02 -14.99
C ARG A 77 13.82 -11.00 -15.82
N SER A 78 13.99 -11.16 -17.13
CA SER A 78 12.88 -11.49 -18.03
C SER A 78 12.85 -13.00 -18.24
N ARG A 79 11.67 -13.60 -18.13
CA ARG A 79 11.41 -14.99 -18.50
C ARG A 79 10.15 -15.07 -19.35
N SER A 80 10.02 -16.15 -20.10
CA SER A 80 8.81 -16.45 -20.84
C SER A 80 8.32 -17.86 -20.55
N TYR A 81 7.00 -18.05 -20.56
CA TYR A 81 6.38 -19.37 -20.50
C TYR A 81 5.16 -19.39 -21.43
N ASP A 82 4.80 -20.58 -21.92
CA ASP A 82 3.58 -20.77 -22.69
C ASP A 82 2.41 -20.97 -21.73
N ASN A 83 1.34 -20.19 -21.90
CA ASN A 83 0.11 -20.37 -21.14
C ASN A 83 -0.68 -21.59 -21.66
N ALA A 84 -1.78 -21.94 -20.98
CA ALA A 84 -2.62 -23.08 -21.36
C ALA A 84 -3.21 -22.97 -22.78
N GLN A 85 -3.24 -21.76 -23.34
CA GLN A 85 -3.73 -21.44 -24.68
C GLN A 85 -2.61 -21.46 -25.74
N GLY A 86 -1.37 -21.85 -25.38
CA GLY A 86 -0.22 -21.90 -26.28
C GLY A 86 0.38 -20.53 -26.64
N GLN A 87 0.01 -19.47 -25.91
CA GLN A 87 0.57 -18.14 -26.12
C GLN A 87 1.77 -17.93 -25.20
N LYS A 88 2.85 -17.38 -25.77
CA LYS A 88 4.06 -17.03 -25.04
C LYS A 88 3.86 -15.77 -24.21
N VAL A 89 3.87 -15.91 -22.88
CA VAL A 89 3.76 -14.82 -21.92
C VAL A 89 5.15 -14.41 -21.45
N TYR A 90 5.46 -13.12 -21.50
CA TYR A 90 6.70 -12.56 -20.94
C TYR A 90 6.44 -11.98 -19.56
N VAL A 91 7.31 -12.31 -18.61
CA VAL A 91 7.27 -11.78 -17.25
C VAL A 91 8.61 -11.15 -16.93
N VAL A 92 8.55 -9.92 -16.44
CA VAL A 92 9.70 -9.23 -15.84
C VAL A 92 9.53 -9.28 -14.33
N GLU A 93 10.55 -9.78 -13.66
CA GLU A 93 10.57 -9.91 -12.20
C GLU A 93 11.94 -9.51 -11.65
N VAL A 94 11.97 -9.13 -10.38
CA VAL A 94 13.21 -8.88 -9.65
C VAL A 94 13.60 -10.16 -8.93
N VAL A 95 14.75 -10.73 -9.29
CA VAL A 95 15.34 -11.82 -8.51
C VAL A 95 16.15 -11.18 -7.39
N CYS A 96 15.63 -11.27 -6.17
CA CYS A 96 16.21 -10.65 -4.99
C CYS A 96 17.40 -11.47 -4.48
N ASP A 97 18.54 -10.80 -4.33
CA ASP A 97 19.74 -11.34 -3.68
C ASP A 97 19.68 -11.10 -2.16
N SER A 98 19.07 -9.98 -1.73
CA SER A 98 18.85 -9.69 -0.31
C SER A 98 17.50 -8.99 -0.07
N VAL A 99 16.96 -9.18 1.13
CA VAL A 99 15.71 -8.56 1.59
C VAL A 99 15.93 -8.03 3.00
N GLN A 100 15.64 -6.75 3.20
CA GLN A 100 15.70 -6.07 4.48
C GLN A 100 14.28 -5.82 5.00
N PHE A 101 13.99 -6.28 6.20
CA PHE A 101 12.74 -6.02 6.89
C PHE A 101 12.81 -4.64 7.56
N LEU A 102 12.00 -3.69 7.10
CA LEU A 102 12.05 -2.31 7.57
C LEU A 102 11.02 -2.03 8.67
N GLU A 103 10.00 -2.88 8.78
CA GLU A 103 8.97 -2.79 9.81
C GLU A 103 8.75 -4.17 10.42
N THR A 104 8.79 -4.26 11.75
CA THR A 104 8.50 -5.52 12.45
C THR A 104 7.00 -5.65 12.67
N ARG A 105 6.48 -6.88 12.65
CA ARG A 105 5.08 -7.17 12.96
C ARG A 105 4.63 -6.54 14.29
N ALA A 106 5.48 -6.59 15.32
CA ALA A 106 5.21 -5.99 16.62
C ALA A 106 5.08 -4.45 16.58
N ALA A 107 5.90 -3.77 15.77
CA ALA A 107 5.79 -2.32 15.60
C ALA A 107 4.45 -1.94 14.94
N ARG A 108 3.99 -2.76 13.97
CA ARG A 108 2.72 -2.57 13.28
C ARG A 108 1.52 -2.84 14.17
N GLU A 109 1.56 -3.89 14.99
CA GLU A 109 0.50 -4.22 15.97
C GLU A 109 0.36 -3.10 17.03
N ARG A 110 1.47 -2.51 17.49
CA ARG A 110 1.44 -1.34 18.38
C ARG A 110 0.84 -0.10 17.72
N ALA A 111 1.15 0.15 16.45
CA ALA A 111 0.59 1.27 15.70
C ALA A 111 -0.93 1.14 15.50
N GLN A 112 -1.46 -0.09 15.41
CA GLN A 112 -2.89 -0.35 15.29
C GLN A 112 -3.65 -0.24 16.63
N GLN A 113 -2.99 -0.47 17.77
CA GLN A 113 -3.60 -0.34 19.11
C GLN A 113 -3.68 1.11 19.61
N GLN A 114 -3.03 2.06 18.94
CA GLN A 114 -3.00 3.48 19.33
C GLN A 114 -4.05 4.35 18.60
N GLN A 115 -5.12 3.76 18.06
CA GLN A 115 -6.28 4.57 17.68
C GLN A 115 -6.95 5.10 18.96
N PRO A 116 -7.06 6.43 19.16
CA PRO A 116 -7.86 6.97 20.25
C PRO A 116 -9.30 6.52 20.03
N GLN A 117 -9.84 5.71 20.95
CA GLN A 117 -11.28 5.67 21.12
C GLN A 117 -11.69 7.09 21.50
N VAL A 118 -12.28 7.81 20.55
CA VAL A 118 -13.03 9.02 20.88
C VAL A 118 -14.22 8.53 21.70
N SER A 119 -14.06 8.53 23.02
CA SER A 119 -15.16 8.35 23.96
C SER A 119 -16.13 9.49 23.71
N GLN A 120 -17.24 9.16 23.06
CA GLN A 120 -18.37 10.06 22.87
C GLN A 120 -19.12 10.16 24.20
N ASP A 121 -18.51 10.80 25.20
CA ASP A 121 -19.17 11.10 26.46
C ASP A 121 -18.93 12.55 26.85
N ASN A 122 -20.05 13.22 27.13
CA ASN A 122 -20.22 14.60 27.61
C ASN A 122 -20.40 15.70 26.55
N PHE A 123 -21.55 15.65 25.86
CA PHE A 123 -22.24 16.85 25.37
C PHE A 123 -23.58 17.04 26.09
N TYR A 124 -23.56 17.11 27.43
CA TYR A 124 -24.71 17.54 28.24
C TYR A 124 -24.23 18.23 29.53
N ASP A 125 -23.47 19.32 29.40
CA ASP A 125 -23.51 20.37 30.45
C ASP A 125 -23.03 21.70 29.88
N MET A 126 -23.87 22.33 29.07
CA MET A 126 -23.86 23.79 28.97
C MET A 126 -25.22 24.28 29.43
N LYS A 127 -25.29 24.47 30.75
CA LYS A 127 -26.25 25.28 31.48
C LYS A 127 -26.86 26.36 30.59
N THR A 128 -28.16 26.25 30.39
CA THR A 128 -29.04 27.23 29.76
C THR A 128 -28.76 28.63 30.29
N VAL A 129 -28.14 29.47 29.46
CA VAL A 129 -28.29 30.92 29.56
C VAL A 129 -29.48 31.26 28.70
N GLU A 130 -30.59 31.65 29.34
CA GLU A 130 -31.80 32.14 28.69
C GLU A 130 -31.43 33.30 27.75
N LEU A 131 -31.60 33.05 26.45
CA LEU A 131 -31.69 34.07 25.41
C LEU A 131 -32.99 33.80 24.65
N GLU A 132 -34.12 33.98 25.33
CA GLU A 132 -35.36 34.32 24.63
C GLU A 132 -35.30 35.81 24.29
N LYS A 133 -35.06 36.10 23.01
CA LYS A 133 -35.96 36.91 22.17
C LYS A 133 -35.32 37.16 20.80
N ASP A 134 -36.16 36.95 19.79
CA ASP A 134 -36.04 37.47 18.42
C ASP A 134 -35.24 36.62 17.41
N PHE A 135 -35.80 35.45 17.07
CA PHE A 135 -35.67 34.91 15.71
C PHE A 135 -36.83 35.44 14.85
N ASP A 136 -36.58 36.55 14.15
CA ASP A 136 -37.35 36.94 12.97
C ASP A 136 -36.88 36.11 11.78
N ASN A 137 -37.85 35.59 11.02
CA ASN A 137 -37.68 34.51 10.07
C ASN A 137 -37.63 35.08 8.65
N SER A 138 -36.65 35.94 8.37
CA SER A 138 -36.35 36.40 7.02
C SER A 138 -35.27 35.50 6.40
N PHE A 139 -35.73 34.45 5.73
CA PHE A 139 -34.95 33.67 4.77
C PHE A 139 -34.53 34.61 3.62
N ASP A 140 -33.36 35.26 3.73
CA ASP A 140 -32.76 35.93 2.58
C ASP A 140 -32.15 34.87 1.68
N SER A 141 -32.85 34.64 0.57
CA SER A 141 -32.35 33.94 -0.61
C SER A 141 -31.03 34.59 -1.03
N PHE A 142 -29.93 33.85 -0.96
CA PHE A 142 -28.71 34.21 -1.67
C PHE A 142 -28.98 34.03 -3.18
N ASP A 143 -29.44 35.09 -3.84
CA ASP A 143 -29.46 35.21 -5.30
C ASP A 143 -28.02 35.23 -5.82
N ILE A 144 -27.55 34.07 -6.29
CA ILE A 144 -26.36 34.00 -7.15
C ILE A 144 -26.80 34.53 -8.51
N MET A 145 -26.46 35.79 -8.81
CA MET A 145 -26.65 36.34 -10.16
C MET A 145 -25.79 35.57 -11.16
N GLU A 146 -26.42 35.17 -12.27
CA GLU A 146 -25.89 34.32 -13.36
C GLU A 146 -24.76 34.99 -14.20
N ASP A 147 -24.16 36.08 -13.70
CA ASP A 147 -23.28 36.97 -14.48
C ASP A 147 -21.77 36.86 -14.12
N ASP A 148 -21.40 35.98 -13.18
CA ASP A 148 -20.00 35.81 -12.72
C ASP A 148 -19.31 34.54 -13.28
N ILE A 149 -19.91 33.89 -14.29
CA ILE A 149 -19.30 32.77 -15.01
C ILE A 149 -18.61 33.30 -16.27
N GLN A 150 -17.36 33.75 -16.13
CA GLN A 150 -16.50 34.06 -17.28
C GLN A 150 -15.80 32.78 -17.79
N PHE A 151 -15.93 32.54 -19.09
CA PHE A 151 -15.35 31.43 -19.87
C PHE A 151 -13.83 31.35 -19.83
#